data_AF-A0A7K5AUX9-F1
#
_entry.id   AF-A0A7K5AUX9-F1
#
_cell.length_a   1.000
_cell.length_b   1.000
_cell.length_c   1.000
_cell.angle_alpha   90.00
_cell.angle_beta   90.00
_cell.angle_gamma   90.00
#
_symmetry.space_group_name_H-M   'P 1'
#
loop_
_entity.id
_entity.type
_entity.pdbx_description
1 polymer ?
#
loop_
_entity_poly.entity_id
_entity_poly.type
_entity_poly.pdbx_seq_one_letter_code
_entity_poly.pdbx_strand_id
1 'polypeptide(L)'
;LKSKKPKQHDNKLSMACLARTFYPKNISLDVPESVVLYDLKAALVTPEGTYSTMKVVGVEPEAEVTCRATHKGDKNKASTILSVSLYHSTEEKTEEFGTADVCSITDASKKANVKMEKTNMLFMAVLGLRVLLAKSIIFNVLMTIKLFFF
;
A
#
# COMPACT_ATOMS: atom_id res chain seq x y z
N LEU A 1 -13.73 -10.35 -16.93
CA LEU A 1 -13.56 -8.89 -17.06
C LEU A 1 -12.76 -8.59 -18.31
N LYS A 2 -13.31 -7.90 -19.32
CA LYS A 2 -12.51 -7.43 -20.46
C LYS A 2 -11.74 -6.19 -20.00
N SER A 3 -10.43 -6.34 -19.83
CA SER A 3 -9.53 -5.21 -19.63
C SER A 3 -9.51 -4.36 -20.90
N LYS A 4 -10.03 -3.13 -20.82
CA LYS A 4 -9.84 -2.15 -21.91
C LYS A 4 -8.36 -1.79 -21.92
N LYS A 5 -7.67 -2.07 -23.03
CA LYS A 5 -6.30 -1.60 -23.25
C LYS A 5 -6.26 -0.08 -23.04
N PRO A 6 -5.29 0.46 -22.28
CA PRO A 6 -5.11 1.89 -22.18
C PRO A 6 -4.83 2.42 -23.59
N LYS A 7 -5.64 3.37 -24.05
CA LYS A 7 -5.34 4.10 -25.27
C LYS A 7 -4.13 4.97 -24.96
N GLN A 8 -3.00 4.62 -25.56
CA GLN A 8 -1.81 5.46 -25.57
C GLN A 8 -2.16 6.72 -26.35
N HIS A 9 -2.28 7.85 -25.66
CA HIS A 9 -2.27 9.17 -26.29
C HIS A 9 -1.62 10.17 -25.33
N ASP A 10 -0.59 10.82 -25.86
CA ASP A 10 0.06 12.03 -25.37
C ASP A 10 0.88 11.92 -24.09
N ASN A 11 1.89 12.80 -23.98
CA ASN A 11 2.87 12.90 -22.89
C ASN A 11 2.24 13.31 -21.53
N LYS A 12 1.03 12.84 -21.24
CA LYS A 12 0.23 13.17 -20.07
C LYS A 12 0.50 12.15 -18.96
N LEU A 13 0.69 12.65 -17.75
CA LEU A 13 0.85 11.85 -16.55
C LEU A 13 -0.52 11.36 -16.07
N SER A 14 -0.61 10.13 -15.57
CA SER A 14 -1.82 9.60 -14.94
C SER A 14 -1.81 9.88 -13.45
N MET A 15 -2.80 10.61 -12.95
CA MET A 15 -3.00 10.89 -11.54
C MET A 15 -4.28 10.22 -11.04
N ALA A 16 -4.25 9.67 -9.82
CA ALA A 16 -5.42 9.07 -9.18
C ALA A 16 -5.86 9.88 -7.95
N CYS A 17 -7.12 10.30 -7.95
CA CYS A 17 -7.83 10.84 -6.81
C CYS A 17 -8.55 9.73 -6.07
N LEU A 18 -8.30 9.58 -4.77
CA LEU A 18 -8.88 8.52 -3.95
C LEU A 18 -9.51 9.10 -2.70
N ALA A 19 -10.82 8.91 -2.55
CA ALA A 19 -11.53 9.16 -1.29
C ALA A 19 -11.78 7.83 -0.58
N ARG A 20 -11.29 7.71 0.65
CA ARG A 20 -11.44 6.51 1.49
C ARG A 20 -12.35 6.79 2.67
N THR A 21 -12.97 5.72 3.18
CA THR A 21 -13.68 5.70 4.47
C THR A 21 -14.65 6.87 4.67
N PHE A 22 -15.41 7.23 3.65
CA PHE A 22 -16.36 8.34 3.72
C PHE A 22 -17.80 7.85 3.91
N TYR A 23 -18.61 8.70 4.54
CA TYR A 23 -20.05 8.52 4.69
C TYR A 23 -20.70 9.91 4.81
N PRO A 24 -21.87 10.17 4.20
CA PRO A 24 -22.72 9.26 3.42
C PRO A 24 -22.17 8.99 1.99
N LYS A 25 -22.74 7.99 1.30
CA LYS A 25 -22.30 7.50 -0.04
C LYS A 25 -22.16 8.58 -1.12
N ASN A 26 -22.88 9.67 -1.00
CA ASN A 26 -22.99 10.67 -2.05
C ASN A 26 -21.80 11.65 -2.01
N ILE A 27 -20.73 11.34 -2.73
CA ILE A 27 -19.62 12.27 -2.99
C ILE A 27 -19.36 12.41 -4.49
N SER A 28 -18.79 13.54 -4.90
CA SER A 28 -18.13 13.72 -6.20
C SER A 28 -16.65 13.98 -6.03
N LEU A 29 -15.86 13.39 -6.93
CA LEU A 29 -14.45 13.69 -7.12
C LEU A 29 -14.30 14.53 -8.39
N ASP A 30 -13.99 15.81 -8.21
CA ASP A 30 -13.75 16.74 -9.29
C ASP A 30 -12.26 17.04 -9.39
N VAL A 31 -11.74 16.98 -10.61
CA VAL A 31 -10.37 17.39 -10.92
C VAL A 31 -10.45 18.35 -12.10
N PRO A 32 -10.34 19.66 -11.87
CA PRO A 32 -10.41 20.67 -12.94
C PRO A 32 -9.36 20.39 -14.03
N GLU A 33 -9.65 20.83 -15.24
CA GLU A 33 -8.67 20.87 -16.35
C GLU A 33 -7.99 19.52 -16.68
N SER A 34 -8.68 18.41 -16.43
CA SER A 34 -8.13 17.06 -16.59
C SER A 34 -8.99 16.17 -17.49
N VAL A 35 -8.35 15.21 -18.15
CA VAL A 35 -9.03 14.22 -18.99
C VAL A 35 -9.30 12.97 -18.16
N VAL A 36 -10.58 12.59 -17.98
CA VAL A 36 -10.93 11.40 -17.21
C VAL A 36 -10.52 10.13 -17.96
N LEU A 37 -9.58 9.37 -17.38
CA LEU A 37 -9.11 8.09 -17.91
C LEU A 37 -9.91 6.91 -17.35
N TYR A 38 -10.26 7.00 -16.06
CA TYR A 38 -11.07 5.99 -15.38
C TYR A 38 -11.89 6.64 -14.26
N ASP A 39 -13.17 6.27 -14.17
CA ASP A 39 -14.07 6.74 -13.12
C ASP A 39 -14.86 5.57 -12.57
N LEU A 40 -14.75 5.37 -11.25
CA LEU A 40 -15.49 4.34 -10.56
C LEU A 40 -16.95 4.79 -10.37
N LYS A 41 -17.84 4.30 -11.24
CA LYS A 41 -19.27 4.68 -11.26
C LYS A 41 -20.02 4.52 -9.94
N ALA A 42 -19.58 3.61 -9.08
CA ALA A 42 -20.20 3.36 -7.79
C ALA A 42 -19.12 3.19 -6.72
N ALA A 43 -19.27 3.89 -5.60
CA ALA A 43 -18.39 3.72 -4.45
C ALA A 43 -18.45 2.28 -3.91
N LEU A 44 -17.29 1.73 -3.59
CA LEU A 44 -17.14 0.42 -2.96
C LEU A 44 -17.47 0.53 -1.47
N VAL A 45 -18.13 -0.49 -0.94
CA VAL A 45 -18.41 -0.61 0.50
C VAL A 45 -17.20 -1.28 1.16
N THR A 46 -16.70 -0.67 2.23
CA THR A 46 -15.66 -1.26 3.08
C THR A 46 -16.29 -2.26 4.05
N PRO A 47 -15.54 -3.21 4.61
CA PRO A 47 -16.07 -4.13 5.64
C PRO A 47 -16.65 -3.38 6.86
N GLU A 48 -16.20 -2.14 7.07
CA GLU A 48 -16.58 -1.26 8.17
C GLU A 48 -17.89 -0.50 7.89
N GLY A 49 -18.53 -0.75 6.74
CA GLY A 49 -19.79 -0.12 6.34
C GLY A 49 -19.65 1.30 5.78
N THR A 50 -18.42 1.79 5.57
CA THR A 50 -18.14 3.08 4.92
C THR A 50 -17.92 2.90 3.42
N TYR A 51 -17.76 4.01 2.69
CA TYR A 51 -17.58 3.99 1.24
C TYR A 51 -16.17 4.43 0.83
N SER A 52 -15.72 3.96 -0.33
CA SER A 52 -14.47 4.39 -0.97
C SER A 52 -14.66 4.49 -2.49
N THR A 53 -14.06 5.49 -3.12
CA THR A 53 -14.16 5.69 -4.58
C THR A 53 -12.90 6.33 -5.14
N MET A 54 -12.65 6.13 -6.43
CA MET A 54 -11.48 6.68 -7.09
C MET A 54 -11.80 7.21 -8.49
N LYS A 55 -11.01 8.18 -8.92
CA LYS A 55 -11.04 8.74 -10.27
C LYS A 55 -9.61 8.94 -10.76
N VAL A 56 -9.30 8.40 -11.93
CA VAL A 56 -7.99 8.54 -12.58
C VAL A 56 -8.14 9.50 -13.75
N VAL A 57 -7.24 10.48 -13.80
CA VAL A 57 -7.23 11.52 -14.81
C VAL A 57 -5.85 11.66 -15.44
N GLY A 58 -5.81 12.08 -16.71
CA GLY A 58 -4.61 12.45 -17.42
C GLY A 58 -4.38 13.95 -17.25
N VAL A 59 -3.17 14.30 -16.81
CA VAL A 59 -2.73 15.67 -16.49
C VAL A 59 -1.42 15.97 -17.19
N GLU A 60 -1.10 17.24 -17.39
CA GLU A 60 0.18 17.62 -17.96
C GLU A 60 1.30 17.46 -16.91
N PRO A 61 2.54 17.10 -17.32
CA PRO A 61 3.63 16.82 -16.38
C PRO A 61 3.98 17.95 -15.41
N GLU A 62 3.67 19.21 -15.74
CA GLU A 62 3.96 20.39 -14.92
C GLU A 62 2.69 21.08 -14.40
N ALA A 63 1.53 20.42 -14.52
CA ALA A 63 0.27 20.99 -14.05
C ALA A 63 0.18 20.91 -12.52
N GLU A 64 -0.27 22.00 -11.90
CA GLU A 64 -0.82 21.94 -10.54
C GLU A 64 -2.22 21.32 -10.61
N VAL A 65 -2.40 20.19 -9.95
CA VAL A 65 -3.65 19.44 -10.01
C VAL A 65 -4.36 19.53 -8.67
N THR A 66 -5.58 20.05 -8.71
CA THR A 66 -6.44 20.12 -7.53
C THR A 66 -7.49 19.02 -7.58
N CYS A 67 -7.49 18.14 -6.57
CA CYS A 67 -8.52 17.14 -6.36
C CYS A 67 -9.53 17.63 -5.32
N ARG A 68 -10.80 17.77 -5.73
CA ARG A 68 -11.89 18.21 -4.85
C ARG A 68 -12.87 17.08 -4.57
N ALA A 69 -13.04 16.76 -3.30
CA ALA A 69 -14.07 15.84 -2.82
C ALA A 69 -15.24 16.62 -2.21
N THR A 70 -16.45 16.44 -2.74
CA THR A 70 -17.64 17.17 -2.28
C THR A 70 -18.79 16.22 -2.00
N HIS A 71 -19.39 16.31 -0.81
CA HIS A 71 -20.60 15.54 -0.49
C HIS A 71 -21.83 16.12 -1.21
N LYS A 72 -22.46 15.33 -2.08
CA LYS A 72 -23.72 15.69 -2.74
C LYS A 72 -24.89 15.46 -1.77
N GLY A 73 -25.24 16.50 -1.02
CA GLY A 73 -26.39 16.46 -0.13
C GLY A 73 -26.56 17.67 0.77
N ASP A 74 -25.46 18.33 1.16
CA ASP A 74 -25.49 19.48 2.07
C ASP A 74 -24.47 20.52 1.65
N LYS A 75 -24.92 21.75 1.38
CA LYS A 75 -24.02 22.90 1.11
C LYS A 75 -23.12 23.25 2.31
N ASN A 76 -23.38 22.66 3.48
CA ASN A 76 -22.71 22.93 4.75
C ASN A 76 -21.71 21.82 5.16
N LYS A 77 -21.56 20.74 4.38
CA LYS A 77 -20.55 19.71 4.66
C LYS A 77 -19.23 20.07 4.01
N ALA A 78 -18.15 19.96 4.79
CA ALA A 78 -16.81 20.37 4.40
C ALA A 78 -16.37 19.72 3.07
N SER A 79 -15.92 20.55 2.14
CA SER A 79 -15.22 20.10 0.94
C SER A 79 -13.75 19.93 1.30
N THR A 80 -13.19 18.74 1.08
CA THR A 80 -11.75 18.55 1.20
C THR A 80 -11.12 18.83 -0.16
N ILE A 81 -10.17 19.77 -0.17
CA ILE A 81 -9.42 20.16 -1.36
C ILE A 81 -7.98 19.71 -1.14
N LEU A 82 -7.46 18.91 -2.08
CA LEU A 82 -6.07 18.48 -2.09
C LEU A 82 -5.43 19.00 -3.37
N SER A 83 -4.52 19.96 -3.25
CA SER A 83 -3.71 20.46 -4.36
C SER A 83 -2.37 19.75 -4.37
N VAL A 84 -1.97 19.22 -5.52
CA VAL A 84 -0.68 18.56 -5.73
C VAL A 84 0.00 19.23 -6.91
N SER A 85 1.18 19.78 -6.68
CA SER A 85 2.03 20.34 -7.73
C SER A 85 2.98 19.26 -8.24
N LEU A 86 2.98 19.03 -9.56
CA LEU A 86 3.77 17.98 -10.22
C LEU A 86 5.15 18.49 -10.69
N TYR A 87 5.80 19.40 -9.97
CA TYR A 87 7.19 19.73 -10.28
C TYR A 87 8.12 18.70 -9.64
N HIS A 88 8.86 17.98 -10.48
CA HIS A 88 10.00 17.13 -10.15
C HIS A 88 9.75 16.19 -8.96
N SER A 89 9.40 14.92 -9.24
CA SER A 89 9.36 13.85 -8.24
C SER A 89 10.75 13.69 -7.59
N THR A 90 11.04 14.50 -6.58
CA THR A 90 12.14 14.38 -5.64
C THR A 90 11.53 14.71 -4.30
N GLU A 91 11.67 13.76 -3.40
CA GLU A 91 11.25 13.82 -2.01
C GLU A 91 11.53 15.19 -1.40
N GLU A 92 10.50 15.90 -0.95
CA GLU A 92 10.65 16.78 0.21
C GLU A 92 9.37 16.92 1.02
N LYS A 93 9.62 17.13 2.32
CA LYS A 93 8.79 16.88 3.49
C LYS A 93 7.67 17.90 3.71
N THR A 94 6.57 17.35 4.22
CA THR A 94 5.76 17.82 5.38
C THR A 94 5.11 19.19 5.29
N GLU A 95 3.76 19.20 5.23
CA GLU A 95 2.95 19.76 6.32
C GLU A 95 1.72 18.87 6.60
N GLU A 96 1.34 18.88 7.88
CA GLU A 96 0.51 17.98 8.67
C GLU A 96 -0.86 17.59 8.07
N PHE A 97 -0.96 16.36 7.52
CA PHE A 97 -2.21 15.61 7.45
C PHE A 97 -1.89 14.21 7.92
N GLY A 98 -2.47 13.81 9.07
CA GLY A 98 -2.18 12.57 9.81
C GLY A 98 -1.61 11.45 8.95
N THR A 99 -0.28 11.39 8.91
CA THR A 99 0.48 10.44 8.13
C THR A 99 0.33 9.09 8.81
N ALA A 100 -0.73 8.36 8.46
CA ALA A 100 -0.66 6.92 8.54
C ALA A 100 0.32 6.50 7.44
N ASP A 101 1.61 6.48 7.77
CA ASP A 101 2.60 5.69 7.06
C ASP A 101 2.20 4.22 7.25
N VAL A 102 1.30 3.75 6.38
CA VAL A 102 0.77 2.37 6.38
C VAL A 102 1.77 1.43 5.70
N CYS A 103 3.04 1.55 6.07
CA CYS A 103 4.00 0.45 6.09
C CYS A 103 4.60 0.30 7.50
N SER A 104 3.80 0.54 8.53
CA SER A 104 4.12 0.12 9.90
C SER A 104 4.04 -1.41 9.98
N ILE A 105 5.19 -2.09 9.91
CA ILE A 105 5.34 -3.55 10.07
C ILE A 105 4.62 -4.06 11.34
N THR A 106 4.47 -3.19 12.33
CA THR A 106 3.77 -3.40 13.59
C THR A 106 2.26 -3.67 13.46
N ASP A 107 1.55 -3.09 12.49
CA ASP A 107 0.10 -3.33 12.32
C ASP A 107 -0.22 -4.60 11.52
N ALA A 108 0.66 -4.98 10.60
CA ALA A 108 0.58 -6.27 9.91
C ALA A 108 0.68 -7.43 10.91
N SER A 109 1.49 -7.27 11.96
CA SER A 109 1.64 -8.26 13.04
C SER A 109 0.39 -8.40 13.91
N LYS A 110 -0.33 -7.30 14.19
CA LYS A 110 -1.54 -7.36 15.02
C LYS A 110 -2.75 -7.96 14.30
N LYS A 111 -2.93 -7.68 12.99
CA LYS A 111 -4.03 -8.29 12.21
C LYS A 111 -3.74 -9.70 11.70
N ALA A 112 -2.48 -10.11 11.60
CA ALA A 112 -2.09 -11.48 11.24
C ALA A 112 -2.09 -12.46 12.45
N ASN A 113 -2.58 -12.04 13.61
CA ASN A 113 -2.82 -12.94 14.76
C ASN A 113 -4.17 -13.67 14.66
N VAL A 114 -4.63 -13.97 13.44
CA VAL A 114 -5.67 -15.00 13.23
C VAL A 114 -4.97 -16.35 13.36
N LYS A 115 -4.96 -16.88 14.59
CA LYS A 115 -4.66 -18.28 14.98
C LYS A 115 -3.90 -19.07 13.90
N MET A 116 -2.62 -18.75 13.70
CA MET A 116 -1.78 -19.50 12.77
C MET A 116 -1.25 -20.75 13.48
N GLU A 117 -2.08 -21.79 13.56
CA GLU A 117 -1.71 -23.11 14.08
C GLU A 117 -0.79 -23.90 13.11
N LYS A 118 -0.01 -23.20 12.27
CA LYS A 118 0.80 -23.83 11.21
C LYS A 118 2.08 -23.04 10.89
N THR A 119 2.88 -22.73 11.90
CA THR A 119 4.26 -22.22 11.73
C THR A 119 5.34 -23.19 12.23
N ASN A 120 4.99 -24.40 12.65
CA ASN A 120 5.89 -25.18 13.51
C ASN A 120 6.33 -26.55 12.95
N MET A 121 6.88 -26.58 11.73
CA MET A 121 7.59 -27.78 11.25
C MET A 121 8.94 -27.43 10.63
N LEU A 122 9.01 -26.35 9.83
CA LEU A 122 10.27 -25.90 9.24
C LEU A 122 11.26 -25.37 10.29
N PHE A 123 10.76 -24.70 11.34
CA PHE A 123 11.61 -24.14 12.40
C PHE A 123 12.26 -25.23 13.27
N MET A 124 11.50 -26.26 13.64
CA MET A 124 12.02 -27.41 14.38
C MET A 124 13.03 -28.21 13.55
N ALA A 125 12.79 -28.36 12.25
CA ALA A 125 13.75 -29.00 11.34
C ALA A 125 15.06 -28.21 11.22
N VAL A 126 14.99 -26.88 11.10
CA VAL A 126 16.18 -26.01 11.05
C VAL A 126 16.95 -26.04 12.37
N LEU A 127 16.27 -26.02 13.52
CA LEU A 127 16.90 -26.16 14.83
C LEU A 127 17.59 -27.53 14.98
N GLY A 128 16.92 -28.62 14.58
CA GLY A 128 17.50 -29.96 14.59
C GLY A 128 18.74 -30.07 13.70
N LEU A 129 18.70 -29.51 12.49
CA LEU A 129 19.85 -29.51 11.57
C LEU A 129 21.05 -28.76 12.15
N ARG A 130 20.84 -27.60 12.80
CA ARG A 130 21.92 -26.84 13.45
C ARG A 130 22.61 -27.64 14.56
N VAL A 131 21.83 -28.36 15.37
CA VAL A 131 22.37 -29.22 16.44
C VAL A 131 23.16 -30.40 15.86
N LEU A 132 22.66 -31.04 14.80
CA LEU A 132 23.35 -32.15 14.15
C LEU A 132 24.67 -31.71 13.49
N LEU A 133 24.67 -30.57 12.81
CA LEU A 133 25.88 -29.99 12.22
C LEU A 133 26.91 -29.65 13.29
N ALA A 134 26.50 -29.00 14.38
CA ALA A 134 27.40 -28.68 15.50
C ALA A 134 28.02 -29.95 16.11
N LYS A 135 27.20 -31.00 16.34
CA LYS A 135 27.68 -32.27 16.87
C LYS A 135 28.67 -32.97 15.93
N SER A 136 28.41 -32.94 14.63
CA SER A 136 29.30 -33.54 13.62
C SER A 136 30.63 -32.80 13.55
N ILE A 137 30.62 -31.46 13.61
CA ILE A 137 31.86 -30.65 13.58
C ILE A 137 32.70 -30.97 14.81
N ILE A 138 32.11 -30.97 16.00
CA ILE A 138 32.82 -31.26 17.26
C ILE A 138 33.42 -32.67 17.24
N PHE A 139 32.66 -33.68 16.82
CA PHE A 139 33.15 -35.06 16.77
C PHE A 139 34.29 -35.23 15.76
N ASN A 140 34.15 -34.66 14.56
CA ASN A 140 35.19 -34.71 13.54
C ASN A 140 36.47 -34.01 14.01
N VAL A 141 36.36 -32.84 14.63
CA VAL A 141 37.52 -32.12 15.20
C VAL A 141 38.18 -32.92 16.32
N LEU A 142 37.41 -33.52 17.24
CA LEU A 142 37.93 -34.37 18.32
C LEU A 142 38.69 -35.58 17.76
N MET A 143 38.15 -36.24 16.74
CA MET A 143 38.78 -37.39 16.10
C MET A 143 40.06 -36.98 15.36
N THR A 144 40.06 -35.85 14.67
CA THR A 144 41.26 -35.28 14.06
C THR A 144 42.34 -35.00 15.11
N ILE A 145 42.00 -34.31 16.20
CA ILE A 145 42.93 -34.03 17.31
C ILE A 145 43.49 -35.34 17.88
N LYS A 146 42.64 -36.34 18.15
CA LYS A 146 43.10 -37.64 18.68
C LYS A 146 44.08 -38.34 17.75
N LEU A 147 43.93 -38.20 16.43
CA LEU A 147 44.81 -38.78 15.42
C LEU A 147 46.13 -38.01 15.25
N PHE A 148 46.19 -36.74 15.68
CA PHE A 148 47.40 -35.92 15.66
C PHE A 148 48.22 -35.98 16.96
N PHE A 149 47.58 -36.27 18.11
CA PHE A 149 48.22 -36.34 19.42
C PHE A 149 48.56 -37.76 19.89
N PHE A 150 48.28 -38.78 19.09
CA PHE A 150 48.63 -40.19 19.31
C PHE A 150 49.21 -40.77 18.02
#